data_AF-A0A7Y0X6G6-F1
#
_entry.id   AF-A0A7Y0X6G6-F1
#
_cell.length_a   1.000
_cell.length_b   1.000
_cell.length_c   1.000
_cell.angle_alpha   90.00
_cell.angle_beta   90.00
_cell.angle_gamma   90.00
#
_symmetry.space_group_name_H-M   'P 1'
#
loop_
_entity.id
_entity.type
_entity.pdbx_description
1 polymer ?
#
loop_
_entity_poly.entity_id
_entity_poly.type
_entity_poly.pdbx_seq_one_letter_code
_entity_poly.pdbx_strand_id
1 'polypeptide(L)' 'QALKSINLPIPVRQVTALIGPSGCGKSTLLRCLNRMNDLIEGVKITGKLAMDGEDIYGNIDVADLRIKVGMVFQKPNPF' A
#
# COMPACT_ATOMS: atom_id res chain seq x y z
N GLN A 1 4.15 -15.51 4.34
CA GLN A 1 4.07 -14.72 3.10
C GLN A 1 2.62 -14.27 2.89
N ALA A 2 2.34 -12.97 3.00
CA ALA A 2 0.96 -12.43 2.98
C ALA A 2 0.46 -12.01 1.59
N LEU A 3 1.36 -11.55 0.72
CA LEU A 3 1.08 -11.20 -0.68
C LEU A 3 1.92 -12.08 -1.59
N LYS A 4 1.37 -12.50 -2.72
CA LYS A 4 2.02 -13.39 -3.68
C LYS A 4 1.82 -12.86 -5.09
N SER A 5 2.91 -12.39 -5.71
CA SER A 5 2.98 -11.96 -7.12
C SER A 5 1.76 -11.19 -7.61
N ILE A 6 1.42 -10.11 -6.91
CA ILE A 6 0.27 -9.26 -7.27
C ILE A 6 0.66 -8.39 -8.46
N ASN A 7 -0.16 -8.42 -9.52
CA ASN A 7 -0.08 -7.48 -10.64
C ASN A 7 -1.45 -6.81 -10.78
N LEU A 8 -1.54 -5.53 -10.40
CA LEU A 8 -2.80 -4.81 -10.25
C LEU A 8 -2.63 -3.36 -10.73
N PRO A 9 -3.02 -3.03 -11.98
CA PRO A 9 -3.13 -1.64 -12.40
C PRO A 9 -4.31 -0.97 -11.70
N ILE A 10 -4.07 0.19 -11.08
CA ILE A 10 -5.13 1.03 -10.49
C ILE A 10 -5.32 2.25 -11.41
N PRO A 11 -6.47 2.36 -12.09
CA PRO A 11 -6.73 3.48 -13.01
C PRO A 11 -6.91 4.81 -12.27
N VAL A 12 -6.39 5.87 -12.90
CA VAL A 12 -6.49 7.25 -12.38
C VAL A 12 -7.95 7.72 -12.39
N ARG A 13 -8.37 8.41 -11.33
CA ARG A 13 -9.73 8.97 -11.16
C ARG A 13 -10.85 7.92 -11.19
N GLN A 14 -10.56 6.70 -10.77
CA GLN A 14 -11.56 5.64 -10.68
C GLN A 14 -11.61 5.04 -9.27
N VAL A 15 -12.82 4.70 -8.84
CA VAL A 15 -13.01 3.93 -7.60
C VAL A 15 -12.67 2.47 -7.89
N THR A 16 -11.66 1.94 -7.21
CA THR A 16 -11.25 0.53 -7.28
C THR A 16 -11.59 -0.17 -5.97
N ALA A 17 -12.37 -1.24 -6.03
CA ALA A 17 -12.71 -2.06 -4.87
C ALA A 17 -11.82 -3.32 -4.81
N LEU A 18 -11.23 -3.59 -3.65
CA LEU A 18 -10.49 -4.83 -3.37
C LEU A 18 -11.31 -5.71 -2.41
N ILE A 19 -11.84 -6.82 -2.91
CA ILE A 19 -12.75 -7.71 -2.16
C ILE A 19 -12.12 -9.10 -2.03
N GLY A 20 -12.29 -9.74 -0.87
CA GLY A 20 -11.78 -11.08 -0.60
C GLY A 20 -11.98 -11.50 0.85
N PRO A 21 -11.78 -12.79 1.19
CA PRO A 21 -12.00 -13.32 2.53
C PRO A 21 -11.06 -12.70 3.58
N SER A 22 -11.40 -12.83 4.86
CA SER A 22 -10.51 -12.36 5.93
C SER A 22 -9.14 -13.06 5.85
N GLY A 23 -8.05 -12.33 6.16
CA GLY A 23 -6.70 -12.86 6.12
C GLY A 23 -6.07 -12.99 4.71
N CYS A 24 -6.79 -12.72 3.62
CA CYS A 24 -6.25 -12.86 2.27
C CYS A 24 -5.23 -11.77 1.83
N GLY A 25 -4.85 -10.87 2.73
CA GLY A 25 -3.81 -9.87 2.47
C GLY A 25 -4.29 -8.48 2.03
N LYS A 26 -5.60 -8.18 2.01
CA LYS A 26 -6.14 -6.86 1.59
C LYS A 26 -5.50 -5.69 2.33
N SER A 27 -5.53 -5.71 3.66
CA SER A 27 -4.96 -4.64 4.48
C SER A 27 -3.43 -4.57 4.32
N THR A 28 -2.78 -5.71 4.11
CA THR A 28 -1.34 -5.75 3.81
C THR A 28 -1.04 -5.06 2.48
N LEU A 29 -1.84 -5.30 1.43
CA LEU A 29 -1.68 -4.65 0.13
C LEU A 29 -1.90 -3.13 0.22
N LEU A 30 -2.97 -2.69 0.90
CA LEU A 30 -3.27 -1.27 1.05
C LEU A 30 -2.15 -0.53 1.81
N ARG A 31 -1.58 -1.14 2.86
CA ARG A 31 -0.44 -0.58 3.60
C ARG A 31 0.86 -0.52 2.79
N CYS A 32 0.97 -1.27 1.69
CA CYS A 32 2.11 -1.11 0.78
C CYS A 32 2.06 0.24 0.04
N LEU A 33 0.87 0.81 -0.19
CA LEU A 33 0.69 2.05 -0.97
C LEU A 33 1.24 3.28 -0.26
N ASN A 34 1.20 3.30 1.08
CA ASN A 34 1.72 4.39 1.90
C ASN A 34 2.96 3.98 2.72
N ARG A 35 3.57 2.83 2.38
CA ARG A 35 4.77 2.28 3.03
C ARG A 35 4.65 2.17 4.54
N MET A 36 3.48 1.75 5.02
CA MET A 36 3.29 1.44 6.43
C MET A 36 3.85 0.07 6.83
N ASN A 37 3.98 -0.84 5.87
CA ASN A 37 4.57 -2.16 6.14
C ASN A 37 6.07 -2.09 6.46
N ASP A 38 6.76 -1.03 6.04
CA ASP A 38 8.18 -0.78 6.35
C ASP A 38 8.42 -0.66 7.86
N LEU A 39 7.38 -0.30 8.63
CA LEU A 39 7.43 -0.18 10.09
C LEU A 39 7.30 -1.52 10.81
N ILE A 40 7.03 -2.61 10.10
CA ILE A 40 6.85 -3.94 10.66
C ILE A 40 8.17 -4.71 10.52
N GLU A 41 8.74 -5.10 11.65
CA GLU A 41 10.00 -5.86 11.68
C GLU A 41 9.90 -7.17 10.88
N GLY A 42 10.95 -7.48 10.13
CA GLY A 42 11.04 -8.71 9.34
C GLY A 42 10.20 -8.72 8.05
N VAL A 43 9.52 -7.62 7.71
CA VAL A 43 8.84 -7.51 6.41
C VAL A 43 9.86 -7.35 5.30
N LYS A 44 9.75 -8.23 4.30
CA LYS A 44 10.48 -8.13 3.02
C LYS A 44 9.50 -7.77 1.91
N ILE A 45 9.82 -6.72 1.18
CA ILE A 45 9.07 -6.27 0.01
C ILE A 45 9.93 -6.51 -1.22
N THR A 46 9.32 -7.05 -2.27
CA THR A 46 9.98 -7.38 -3.53
C THR A 46 9.06 -7.03 -4.68
N GLY A 47 9.63 -6.62 -5.82
CA GLY A 47 8.87 -6.14 -6.98
C GLY A 47 8.88 -4.62 -7.05
N LYS A 48 7.96 -4.06 -7.82
CA LYS A 48 7.84 -2.63 -8.08
C LYS A 48 6.43 -2.16 -7.78
N LEU A 49 6.29 -1.02 -7.10
CA LEU A 49 5.00 -0.37 -6.88
C LEU A 49 5.15 1.09 -7.31
N ALA A 50 4.57 1.43 -8.45
CA ALA A 50 4.67 2.78 -8.99
C ALA A 50 3.40 3.59 -8.73
N MET A 51 3.57 4.85 -8.33
CA MET A 51 2.53 5.86 -8.26
C MET A 51 2.98 7.06 -9.08
N ASP A 52 2.13 7.57 -9.97
CA ASP A 52 2.46 8.66 -10.90
C ASP A 52 3.75 8.43 -11.73
N GLY A 53 4.06 7.17 -12.03
CA GLY A 53 5.24 6.77 -12.80
C GLY A 53 6.51 6.56 -11.97
N GLU A 54 6.51 6.92 -10.69
CA GLU A 54 7.65 6.79 -9.78
C GLU A 54 7.51 5.56 -8.87
N ASP A 55 8.59 4.80 -8.70
CA ASP A 55 8.59 3.66 -7.78
C ASP A 55 8.68 4.15 -6.33
N ILE A 56 7.64 3.87 -5.54
CA ILE A 56 7.56 4.38 -4.16
C ILE A 56 8.54 3.66 -3.22
N TYR A 57 9.08 2.50 -3.61
CA TYR A 57 10.12 1.79 -2.86
C TYR A 57 11.54 2.19 -3.29
N GLY A 58 11.68 3.13 -4.23
CA GLY A 58 12.96 3.70 -4.63
C GLY A 58 13.44 4.83 -3.71
N ASN A 59 14.21 5.76 -4.28
CA ASN A 59 14.74 6.93 -3.58
C ASN A 59 13.69 8.05 -3.53
N ILE A 60 12.72 7.93 -2.61
CA ILE A 60 11.68 8.94 -2.38
C ILE A 60 11.58 9.30 -0.89
N ASP A 61 11.09 10.51 -0.60
CA ASP A 61 10.69 10.87 0.75
C ASP A 61 9.34 10.23 1.10
N VAL A 62 9.32 9.44 2.19
CA VAL A 62 8.14 8.75 2.67
C VAL A 62 7.10 9.73 3.24
N ALA A 63 7.54 10.88 3.77
CA ALA A 63 6.64 11.93 4.23
C ALA A 63 5.83 12.50 3.06
N ASP A 64 6.50 12.83 1.95
CA ASP A 64 5.85 13.33 0.73
C ASP A 64 4.86 12.32 0.14
N LEU A 65 5.23 11.03 0.12
CA LEU A 65 4.32 9.97 -0.28
C LEU A 65 3.05 9.96 0.57
N ARG A 66 3.19 10.07 1.89
CA ARG A 66 2.06 10.00 2.84
C ARG A 66 1.16 11.23 2.78
N ILE A 67 1.66 12.38 2.32
CA ILE A 67 0.83 13.56 2.02
C ILE A 67 -0.07 13.26 0.80
N LYS A 68 0.45 12.56 -0.21
CA LYS A 68 -0.31 12.19 -1.42
C LYS A 68 -1.30 11.05 -1.18
N VAL A 69 -1.01 10.15 -0.23
CA VAL A 69 -1.82 8.96 0.05
C VAL A 69 -2.59 9.10 1.36
N GLY A 70 -3.85 9.53 1.26
CA GLY A 70 -4.78 9.50 2.40
C GLY A 70 -5.23 8.07 2.73
N MET A 71 -5.16 7.68 4.00
CA MET A 71 -5.59 6.37 4.47
C MET A 71 -6.55 6.49 5.66
N VAL A 72 -7.74 5.90 5.51
CA VAL A 72 -8.71 5.74 6.60
C VAL A 72 -8.61 4.32 7.12
N PHE A 73 -8.25 4.17 8.40
CA PHE A 73 -8.06 2.86 9.00
C PHE A 73 -9.38 2.23 9.42
N GLN A 74 -9.45 0.90 9.31
CA GLN A 74 -10.62 0.12 9.74
C GLN A 74 -10.97 0.35 11.21
N LYS A 75 -9.95 0.50 12.08
CA LYS A 75 -10.12 1.01 13.43
C LYS A 75 -9.78 2.49 13.40
N PRO A 76 -10.72 3.40 13.66
CA PRO A 76 -10.41 4.83 13.72
C PRO A 76 -9.43 5.08 14.87
N ASN A 77 -8.46 5.98 14.64
CA ASN A 77 -7.65 6.56 15.72
C ASN A 77 -8.12 8.01 15.92
N PRO A 78 -8.93 8.30 16.96
CA PRO A 78 -9.59 9.60 17.10
C PRO A 78 -8.70 10.71 17.70
N PHE A 79 -7.41 10.46 17.91
CA PHE A 79 -6.47 11.39 18.55
C PHE A 79 -5.11 11.34 17.86
#